data_AF-A0A8H5D9X4-F1
#
_entry.id   AF-A0A8H5D9X4-F1
#
_cell.length_a   1.000
_cell.length_b   1.000
_cell.length_c   1.000
_cell.angle_alpha   90.00
_cell.angle_beta   90.00
_cell.angle_gamma   90.00
#
_symmetry.space_group_name_H-M   'P 1'
#
loop_
_entity.id
_entity.type
_entity.pdbx_description
1 polymer ?
#
loop_
_entity_poly.entity_id
_entity_poly.type
_entity_poly.pdbx_seq_one_letter_code
_entity_poly.pdbx_strand_id
1 'polypeptide(L)'
;MTRAPDAPVSLQEMLQYTYGSLVSVYQWLHLGVPFFSDYAAKHDGRTPYLNPSPAGRWQLGRDLGQAGFDIAWRNKTIFFDWWNSNTGFGATNNETCSEAIYVYPNSVGA
;
A
#
# COMPACT_ATOMS: atom_id res chain seq x y z
N MET A 1 9.73 -1.26 28.11
CA MET A 1 10.02 -1.38 26.66
C MET A 1 9.99 0.01 26.06
N THR A 2 11.09 0.47 25.48
CA THR A 2 11.17 1.76 24.77
C THR A 2 11.05 1.50 23.26
N ARG A 3 10.19 2.28 22.59
CA ARG A 3 10.06 2.28 21.13
C ARG A 3 11.42 2.60 20.49
N ALA A 4 11.79 1.90 19.41
CA ALA A 4 12.98 2.26 18.63
C ALA A 4 12.84 3.70 18.07
N PRO A 5 13.93 4.47 17.95
CA PRO A 5 13.86 5.87 17.50
C PRO A 5 13.25 6.05 16.10
N ASP A 6 13.41 5.05 15.23
CA ASP A 6 12.97 5.02 13.83
C ASP A 6 11.63 4.28 13.62
N ALA A 7 11.04 3.73 14.68
CA ALA A 7 9.75 3.06 14.60
C ALA A 7 8.59 4.08 14.60
N PRO A 8 7.52 3.83 13.82
CA PRO A 8 6.30 4.65 13.83
C PRO A 8 5.74 4.84 15.23
N VAL A 9 5.19 6.02 15.53
CA VAL A 9 4.63 6.35 16.84
C VAL A 9 3.25 5.74 17.07
N SER A 10 2.58 5.29 16.00
CA SER A 10 1.25 4.65 16.05
C SER A 10 1.01 3.69 14.88
N LEU A 11 -0.01 2.84 15.02
CA LEU A 11 -0.51 1.99 13.92
C LEU A 11 -0.99 2.83 12.73
N GLN A 12 -1.64 3.96 13.00
CA GLN A 12 -2.11 4.89 11.98
C GLN A 12 -0.94 5.44 11.17
N GLU A 13 0.15 5.87 11.83
CA GLU A 13 1.34 6.35 11.14
C GLU A 13 2.04 5.24 10.34
N MET A 14 2.09 4.02 10.86
CA MET A 14 2.68 2.88 10.16
C MET A 14 1.93 2.54 8.86
N LEU A 15 0.58 2.62 8.90
CA LEU A 15 -0.29 2.10 7.84
C LEU A 15 -0.95 3.17 6.95
N GLN A 16 -0.92 4.46 7.32
CA GLN A 16 -1.66 5.54 6.63
C GLN A 16 -1.51 5.53 5.10
N TYR A 17 -0.31 5.26 4.60
CA TYR A 17 0.01 5.29 3.18
C TYR A 17 0.42 3.95 2.61
N THR A 18 0.39 2.87 3.41
CA THR A 18 0.88 1.54 2.98
C THR A 18 0.19 1.06 1.71
N TYR A 19 -1.15 1.08 1.68
CA TYR A 19 -1.89 0.69 0.47
C TYR A 19 -1.55 1.62 -0.70
N GLY A 20 -1.64 2.94 -0.48
CA GLY A 20 -1.37 3.95 -1.51
C GLY A 20 0.01 3.79 -2.16
N SER A 21 1.06 3.59 -1.36
CA SER A 21 2.42 3.36 -1.83
C SER A 21 2.53 2.07 -2.65
N LEU A 22 1.97 0.95 -2.15
CA LEU A 22 2.03 -0.35 -2.82
C LEU A 22 1.41 -0.29 -4.22
N VAL A 23 0.15 0.17 -4.34
CA VAL A 23 -0.50 0.23 -5.66
C VAL A 23 0.13 1.27 -6.58
N SER A 24 0.57 2.42 -6.05
CA SER A 24 1.15 3.48 -6.88
C SER A 24 2.47 3.06 -7.51
N VAL A 25 3.39 2.52 -6.70
CA VAL A 25 4.70 2.07 -7.19
C VAL A 25 4.53 0.88 -8.12
N TYR A 26 3.73 -0.12 -7.73
CA TYR A 26 3.54 -1.32 -8.56
C TYR A 26 2.93 -0.97 -9.92
N GLN A 27 1.89 -0.12 -9.96
CA GLN A 27 1.32 0.35 -11.22
C GLN A 27 2.34 1.14 -12.04
N TRP A 28 3.12 2.02 -11.43
CA TRP A 28 4.12 2.77 -12.17
C TRP A 28 5.17 1.84 -12.80
N LEU A 29 5.78 0.95 -12.02
CA LEU A 29 6.86 0.07 -12.50
C LEU A 29 6.39 -0.95 -13.53
N HIS A 30 5.20 -1.53 -13.36
CA HIS A 30 4.72 -2.63 -14.20
C HIS A 30 3.76 -2.22 -15.32
N LEU A 31 3.19 -1.02 -15.26
CA LEU A 31 2.28 -0.51 -16.28
C LEU A 31 2.72 0.86 -16.82
N GLY A 32 3.04 1.81 -15.94
CA GLY A 32 3.40 3.18 -16.34
C GLY A 32 4.67 3.25 -17.18
N VAL A 33 5.75 2.61 -16.73
CA VAL A 33 7.04 2.56 -17.44
C VAL A 33 6.90 1.95 -18.85
N PRO A 34 6.36 0.72 -19.03
CA PRO A 34 6.21 0.15 -20.36
C PRO A 34 5.25 0.96 -21.23
N PHE A 35 4.14 1.46 -20.67
CA PHE A 35 3.19 2.28 -21.42
C PHE A 35 3.80 3.57 -21.98
N PHE A 36 4.61 4.27 -21.19
CA PHE A 36 5.31 5.48 -21.65
C PHE A 36 6.36 5.15 -22.72
N SER A 37 7.10 4.06 -22.55
CA SER A 37 8.10 3.61 -23.52
C SER A 37 7.46 3.25 -24.86
N ASP A 38 6.38 2.45 -24.83
CA ASP A 38 5.65 2.02 -26.02
C ASP A 38 4.97 3.19 -26.75
N TYR A 39 4.43 4.14 -25.99
CA TYR A 39 3.82 5.35 -26.55
C TYR A 39 4.87 6.22 -27.23
N ALA A 40 6.00 6.49 -26.57
CA ALA A 40 7.08 7.29 -27.12
C ALA A 40 7.64 6.69 -28.43
N ALA A 41 7.78 5.37 -28.50
CA ALA A 41 8.26 4.67 -29.70
C ALA A 41 7.34 4.85 -30.92
N LYS A 42 6.04 5.07 -30.71
CA LYS A 42 5.03 5.23 -31.78
C LYS A 42 4.68 6.69 -32.08
N HIS A 43 5.10 7.62 -31.23
CA HIS A 43 4.63 9.00 -31.24
C HIS A 43 5.79 10.01 -31.10
N ASP A 44 6.89 9.80 -31.83
CA ASP A 44 8.03 10.73 -31.92
C ASP A 44 8.59 11.16 -30.56
N GLY A 45 8.67 10.24 -29.61
CA GLY A 45 9.19 10.51 -28.26
C GLY A 45 8.23 11.26 -27.33
N ARG A 46 6.97 11.50 -27.72
CA ARG A 46 5.97 12.16 -26.89
C ARG A 46 5.54 11.31 -25.70
N THR A 47 4.92 11.96 -24.72
CA THR A 47 4.27 11.29 -23.60
C THR A 47 2.74 11.27 -23.77
N PRO A 48 2.05 10.24 -23.29
CA PRO A 48 0.59 10.17 -23.32
C PRO A 48 -0.02 11.19 -22.35
N TYR A 49 -1.19 11.74 -22.71
CA TYR A 49 -2.03 12.45 -21.75
C TYR A 49 -2.61 11.47 -20.74
N LEU A 50 -2.57 11.83 -19.46
CA LEU A 50 -3.15 11.05 -18.37
C LEU A 50 -4.24 11.87 -17.68
N ASN A 51 -5.34 11.21 -17.32
CA ASN A 51 -6.33 11.83 -16.45
C ASN A 51 -5.68 12.25 -15.12
N PRO A 52 -6.10 13.37 -14.49
CA PRO A 52 -5.42 13.94 -13.33
C PRO A 52 -5.21 12.98 -12.16
N SER A 53 -6.23 12.17 -11.84
CA SER A 53 -6.15 11.23 -10.71
C SER A 53 -5.12 10.11 -10.93
N PRO A 54 -5.16 9.35 -12.06
CA PRO A 54 -4.08 8.43 -12.41
C PRO A 54 -2.70 9.10 -12.51
N ALA A 55 -2.62 10.33 -13.05
CA ALA A 55 -1.37 11.06 -13.17
C ALA A 55 -0.73 11.33 -11.81
N GLY A 56 -1.52 11.80 -10.82
CA GLY A 56 -1.03 12.01 -9.45
C GLY A 56 -0.59 10.70 -8.77
N ARG A 57 -1.33 9.62 -8.98
CA ARG A 57 -0.96 8.29 -8.44
C ARG A 57 0.36 7.80 -9.03
N TRP A 58 0.57 7.94 -10.33
CA TRP A 58 1.80 7.50 -10.99
C TRP A 58 2.97 8.43 -10.68
N GLN A 59 2.74 9.72 -10.45
CA GLN A 59 3.76 10.61 -9.91
C GLN A 59 4.24 10.14 -8.54
N LEU A 60 3.31 9.81 -7.62
CA LEU A 60 3.68 9.24 -6.33
C LEU A 60 4.46 7.93 -6.48
N GLY A 61 4.03 7.05 -7.40
CA GLY A 61 4.75 5.80 -7.70
C GLY A 61 6.19 6.03 -8.21
N ARG A 62 6.39 7.05 -9.04
CA ARG A 62 7.72 7.49 -9.49
C ARG A 62 8.59 7.97 -8.33
N ASP A 63 8.04 8.86 -7.51
CA ASP A 63 8.80 9.53 -6.44
C ASP A 63 9.21 8.56 -5.34
N LEU A 64 8.36 7.59 -5.02
CA LEU A 64 8.64 6.55 -4.03
C LEU A 64 9.63 5.49 -4.53
N GLY A 65 9.48 5.07 -5.80
CA GLY A 65 10.28 4.00 -6.40
C GLY A 65 10.25 2.69 -5.60
N GLN A 66 11.19 1.80 -5.92
CA GLN A 66 11.29 0.48 -5.27
C GLN A 66 11.47 0.59 -3.75
N ALA A 67 12.26 1.55 -3.27
CA ALA A 67 12.50 1.74 -1.83
C ALA A 67 11.20 2.04 -1.06
N GLY A 68 10.33 2.90 -1.61
CA GLY A 68 9.03 3.17 -1.00
C GLY A 68 8.08 1.97 -1.03
N PHE A 69 8.16 1.14 -2.07
CA PHE A 69 7.44 -0.14 -2.12
C PHE A 69 7.92 -1.09 -1.02
N ASP A 70 9.23 -1.24 -0.84
CA ASP A 70 9.81 -2.17 0.13
C ASP A 70 9.45 -1.77 1.57
N ILE A 71 9.45 -0.48 1.90
CA ILE A 71 8.99 0.03 3.19
C ILE A 71 7.51 -0.28 3.40
N ALA A 72 6.66 0.00 2.40
CA ALA A 72 5.25 -0.26 2.49
C ALA A 72 4.95 -1.77 2.62
N TRP A 73 5.69 -2.60 1.88
CA TRP A 73 5.60 -4.05 1.95
C TRP A 73 5.98 -4.56 3.33
N ARG A 74 7.10 -4.08 3.90
CA ARG A 74 7.52 -4.42 5.27
C ARG A 74 6.45 -4.04 6.30
N ASN A 75 5.90 -2.83 6.24
CA ASN A 75 4.86 -2.37 7.18
C ASN A 75 3.58 -3.21 7.07
N LYS A 76 3.15 -3.53 5.83
CA LYS A 76 2.02 -4.44 5.59
C LYS A 76 2.30 -5.82 6.20
N THR A 77 3.49 -6.37 5.99
CA THR A 77 3.86 -7.70 6.49
C THR A 77 3.89 -7.72 8.01
N ILE A 78 4.46 -6.71 8.68
CA ILE A 78 4.43 -6.61 10.16
C ILE A 78 3.00 -6.66 10.69
N PHE A 79 2.09 -5.88 10.07
CA PHE A 79 0.68 -5.89 10.49
C PHE A 79 0.00 -7.23 10.19
N PHE A 80 0.25 -7.81 9.01
CA PHE A 80 -0.30 -9.10 8.62
C PHE A 80 0.15 -10.23 9.55
N ASP A 81 1.43 -10.27 9.90
CA ASP A 81 1.99 -11.30 10.78
C ASP A 81 1.40 -11.17 12.19
N TRP A 82 1.30 -9.95 12.73
CA TRP A 82 0.62 -9.73 14.00
C TRP A 82 -0.87 -10.13 13.93
N TRP A 83 -1.59 -9.68 12.90
CA TRP A 83 -3.01 -9.94 12.73
C TRP A 83 -3.33 -11.44 12.77
N ASN A 84 -2.52 -12.25 12.09
CA ASN A 84 -2.70 -13.70 12.01
C ASN A 84 -1.98 -14.49 13.12
N SER A 85 -1.31 -13.82 14.05
CA SER A 85 -0.68 -14.48 15.19
C SER A 85 -1.73 -14.92 16.22
N ASN A 86 -1.35 -15.79 17.15
CA ASN A 86 -2.23 -16.24 18.25
C ASN A 86 -2.68 -15.10 19.19
N THR A 87 -2.07 -13.92 19.11
CA THR A 87 -2.44 -12.74 19.90
C THR A 87 -3.08 -11.63 19.06
N GLY A 88 -3.21 -11.83 17.75
CA GLY A 88 -3.86 -10.91 16.82
C GLY A 88 -5.36 -11.13 16.72
N PHE A 89 -6.07 -10.16 16.14
CA PHE A 89 -7.52 -10.24 15.94
C PHE A 89 -7.95 -11.21 14.81
N GLY A 90 -7.02 -11.66 13.98
CA GLY A 90 -7.23 -12.70 12.99
C GLY A 90 -6.86 -14.10 13.47
N ALA A 91 -6.61 -14.29 14.77
CA ALA A 91 -6.32 -15.59 15.34
C ALA A 91 -7.46 -16.58 15.05
N THR A 92 -7.09 -17.78 14.61
CA THR A 92 -8.01 -18.89 14.35
C THR A 92 -8.34 -19.62 15.65
N ASN A 93 -9.61 -19.97 15.84
CA ASN A 93 -10.08 -20.82 16.92
C ASN A 93 -10.67 -22.13 16.36
N ASN A 94 -10.35 -23.28 16.93
CA ASN A 94 -10.82 -24.57 16.40
C ASN A 94 -12.32 -24.86 16.64
N GLU A 95 -12.94 -24.18 17.61
CA GLU A 95 -14.35 -24.33 17.96
C GLU A 95 -15.22 -23.29 17.25
N THR A 96 -14.75 -22.04 17.16
CA THR A 96 -15.51 -20.90 16.62
C THR A 96 -15.02 -20.38 15.26
N CYS A 97 -13.98 -20.98 14.70
CA CYS A 97 -13.26 -20.55 13.48
C CYS A 97 -12.56 -19.18 13.56
N SER A 98 -12.90 -18.32 14.52
CA SER A 98 -12.30 -17.01 14.75
C SER A 98 -12.45 -16.59 16.22
N GLU A 99 -11.45 -15.88 16.75
CA GLU A 99 -11.50 -15.26 18.08
C GLU A 99 -12.18 -13.88 18.09
N ALA A 100 -12.37 -13.25 16.92
CA ALA A 100 -12.94 -11.91 16.83
C ALA A 100 -13.82 -11.69 15.60
N ILE A 101 -14.69 -10.68 15.69
CA ILE A 101 -15.41 -10.09 14.56
C ILE A 101 -14.83 -8.70 14.34
N TYR A 102 -14.28 -8.46 13.15
CA TYR A 102 -13.79 -7.14 12.76
C TYR A 102 -14.83 -6.41 11.90
N VAL A 103 -15.22 -5.21 12.33
CA VAL A 103 -16.19 -4.38 11.62
C VAL A 103 -15.49 -3.11 11.15
N TYR A 104 -15.57 -2.83 9.85
CA TYR A 104 -15.03 -1.61 9.24
C TYR A 104 -16.19 -0.80 8.62
N PRO A 105 -16.87 0.05 9.41
CA PRO A 105 -17.96 0.86 8.90
C PRO A 105 -17.40 1.99 8.03
N ASN A 106 -17.98 2.16 6.83
CA ASN A 106 -17.57 3.22 5.90
C ASN A 106 -18.11 4.62 6.28
N SER A 107 -19.06 4.69 7.21
CA SER A 107 -19.67 5.92 7.74
C SER A 107 -20.23 5.66 9.14
N VAL A 108 -20.38 6.72 9.94
CA VAL A 108 -21.07 6.66 11.26
C VAL A 108 -22.60 6.54 11.14
N GLY A 109 -23.13 6.55 9.92
CA GLY A 109 -24.58 6.62 9.66
C GLY A 109 -25.05 8.07 9.51
N ALA A 110 -26.27 8.24 8.98
CA ALA A 110 -26.97 9.53 8.90
C ALA A 110 -27.83 9.75 10.15
#